data_AF-A0A2G3AHX8-F1
#
_entry.id   AF-A0A2G3AHX8-F1
#
_cell.length_a   1.000
_cell.length_b   1.000
_cell.length_c   1.000
_cell.angle_alpha   90.00
_cell.angle_beta   90.00
_cell.angle_gamma   90.00
#
_symmetry.space_group_name_H-M   'P 1'
#
loop_
_entity.id
_entity.type
_entity.pdbx_description
1 polymer ?
#
loop_
_entity_poly.entity_id
_entity_poly.type
_entity_poly.pdbx_seq_one_letter_code
_entity_poly.pdbx_strand_id
1 'polypeptide(L)'
;MNEKLEKKAYYEKKLNELIGILEATEKKDDFMRCSLNNLKNAVVKDQEMKRNIKLLQEKLKKYEGVRQRKQGKWTAEVRVLGTKDRIWIGTFNTIEEASLAYDKTVNEMKGAYTMTNILKPPPRYPSPTEINYMNPPSSSIDNARI
;
A
#
# COMPACT_ATOMS: atom_id res chain seq x y z
N MET A 1 -16.05 53.08 -21.79
CA MET A 1 -16.12 51.82 -21.03
C MET A 1 -16.99 50.76 -21.73
N ASN A 2 -17.02 50.72 -23.08
CA ASN A 2 -18.00 49.89 -23.83
C ASN A 2 -17.36 48.84 -24.77
N GLU A 3 -16.11 49.02 -25.19
CA GLU A 3 -15.47 48.13 -26.18
C GLU A 3 -15.20 46.70 -25.65
N LYS A 4 -14.89 46.55 -24.36
CA LYS A 4 -14.67 45.23 -23.74
C LYS A 4 -15.95 44.42 -23.59
N LEU A 5 -17.09 45.08 -23.32
CA LEU A 5 -18.39 44.42 -23.23
C LEU A 5 -18.89 44.00 -24.62
N GLU A 6 -18.70 44.85 -25.63
CA GLU A 6 -19.07 44.55 -27.02
C GLU A 6 -18.25 43.37 -27.58
N LYS A 7 -16.95 43.32 -27.29
CA LYS A 7 -16.11 42.17 -27.64
C LYS A 7 -16.59 40.89 -26.95
N LYS A 8 -16.95 40.95 -25.68
CA LYS A 8 -17.49 39.78 -24.95
C LYS A 8 -18.80 39.29 -25.56
N ALA A 9 -19.74 40.19 -25.84
CA ALA A 9 -21.01 39.86 -26.48
C ALA A 9 -20.82 39.27 -27.89
N TYR A 10 -19.86 39.79 -28.65
CA TYR A 10 -19.49 39.24 -29.97
C TYR A 10 -18.96 37.80 -29.86
N TYR A 11 -18.06 37.53 -28.91
CA TYR A 11 -17.53 36.18 -28.71
C TYR A 11 -18.57 35.21 -28.19
N GLU A 12 -19.45 35.63 -27.28
CA GLU A 12 -20.57 34.81 -26.79
C GLU A 12 -21.56 34.47 -27.91
N LYS A 13 -21.89 35.45 -28.77
CA LYS A 13 -22.75 35.20 -29.94
C LYS A 13 -22.11 34.23 -30.93
N LYS A 14 -20.81 34.40 -31.22
CA LYS A 14 -20.05 33.54 -32.15
C LYS A 14 -19.85 32.13 -31.59
N LEU A 15 -19.71 32.01 -30.27
CA LEU A 15 -19.64 30.72 -29.57
C LEU A 15 -20.97 29.96 -29.71
N ASN A 16 -22.11 30.63 -29.52
CA ASN A 16 -23.43 30.02 -29.64
C ASN A 16 -23.79 29.63 -31.08
N GLU A 17 -23.36 30.42 -32.07
CA GLU A 17 -23.52 30.09 -33.49
C GLU A 17 -22.70 28.84 -33.87
N LEU A 18 -21.46 28.72 -33.39
CA LEU A 18 -20.62 27.54 -33.59
C LEU A 18 -21.19 26.28 -32.91
N ILE A 19 -21.77 26.44 -31.71
CA ILE A 19 -22.45 25.34 -31.01
C ILE A 19 -23.67 24.87 -31.81
N GLY A 20 -24.50 25.79 -32.31
CA GLY A 20 -25.66 25.43 -33.15
C GLY A 20 -25.26 24.74 -34.47
N ILE A 21 -24.14 25.13 -35.09
CA ILE A 21 -23.61 24.46 -36.29
C ILE A 21 -23.07 23.06 -35.95
N LEU A 22 -22.48 22.85 -34.78
CA LEU A 22 -22.00 21.54 -34.32
C LEU A 22 -23.16 20.59 -34.04
N GLU A 23 -24.22 21.08 -33.40
CA GLU A 23 -25.45 20.34 -33.10
C GLU A 23 -26.23 19.97 -34.38
N ALA A 24 -26.08 20.73 -35.46
CA ALA A 24 -26.71 20.45 -36.77
C ALA A 24 -25.97 19.39 -37.62
N THR A 25 -24.78 18.93 -37.21
CA THR A 25 -24.03 17.90 -37.94
C THR A 25 -24.22 16.52 -37.29
N GLU A 26 -25.26 15.78 -37.70
CA GLU A 26 -25.60 14.41 -37.26
C GLU A 26 -24.53 13.32 -37.55
N LYS A 27 -23.28 13.68 -37.83
CA LYS A 27 -22.17 12.74 -38.13
C LYS A 27 -20.88 13.01 -37.36
N LYS A 28 -20.96 13.66 -36.19
CA LYS A 28 -19.78 13.93 -35.33
C LYS A 28 -19.75 13.18 -34.00
N ASP A 29 -20.82 12.47 -33.66
CA ASP A 29 -20.96 11.94 -32.32
C ASP A 29 -20.11 10.69 -32.07
N ASP A 30 -19.93 9.81 -33.06
CA ASP A 30 -19.17 8.57 -32.81
C ASP A 30 -17.65 8.81 -32.75
N PHE A 31 -17.12 9.66 -33.63
CA PHE A 31 -15.68 9.95 -33.67
C PHE A 31 -15.21 10.73 -32.43
N MET A 32 -15.93 11.79 -32.06
CA MET A 32 -15.60 12.59 -30.88
C MET A 32 -15.89 11.85 -29.58
N ARG A 33 -16.94 11.02 -29.50
CA ARG A 33 -17.25 10.19 -28.33
C ARG A 33 -16.25 9.06 -28.14
N CYS A 34 -15.78 8.42 -29.22
CA CYS A 34 -14.69 7.43 -29.15
C CYS A 34 -13.38 8.09 -28.69
N SER A 35 -13.04 9.26 -29.24
CA SER A 35 -11.85 10.02 -28.84
C SER A 35 -11.89 10.45 -27.36
N LEU A 36 -13.04 10.94 -26.89
CA LEU A 36 -13.26 11.32 -25.49
C LEU A 36 -13.23 10.11 -24.55
N ASN A 37 -13.79 8.96 -24.96
CA ASN A 37 -13.77 7.72 -24.19
C ASN A 37 -12.35 7.15 -24.08
N ASN A 38 -11.56 7.20 -25.15
CA ASN A 38 -10.15 6.80 -25.10
C ASN A 38 -9.33 7.69 -24.17
N LEU A 39 -9.57 9.01 -24.19
CA LEU A 39 -8.88 9.95 -23.29
C LEU A 39 -9.29 9.73 -21.82
N LYS A 40 -10.59 9.54 -21.55
CA LYS A 40 -11.11 9.20 -20.22
C LYS A 40 -10.54 7.88 -19.71
N ASN A 41 -10.49 6.84 -20.56
CA ASN A 41 -9.91 5.55 -20.22
C ASN A 41 -8.41 5.64 -19.92
N ALA A 42 -7.67 6.47 -20.66
CA ALA A 42 -6.25 6.73 -20.40
C ALA A 42 -6.02 7.43 -19.05
N VAL A 43 -6.83 8.45 -18.73
CA VAL A 43 -6.77 9.15 -17.42
C VAL A 43 -7.14 8.22 -16.26
N VAL A 44 -8.17 7.38 -16.42
CA VAL A 44 -8.55 6.38 -15.41
C VAL A 44 -7.43 5.37 -15.19
N LYS A 45 -6.81 4.86 -16.26
CA LYS A 45 -5.66 3.94 -16.17
C LYS A 45 -4.45 4.58 -15.47
N ASP A 46 -4.15 5.85 -15.73
CA ASP A 46 -3.07 6.58 -15.04
C ASP A 46 -3.36 6.74 -13.54
N GLN A 47 -4.61 7.09 -13.18
CA GLN A 47 -5.02 7.18 -11.78
C GLN A 47 -5.00 5.83 -11.06
N GLU A 48 -5.43 4.76 -11.73
CA GLU A 48 -5.39 3.40 -11.19
C GLU A 48 -3.96 2.92 -10.97
N MET A 49 -3.06 3.18 -11.93
CA MET A 49 -1.64 2.88 -11.77
C MET A 49 -1.03 3.66 -10.59
N LYS A 50 -1.37 4.94 -10.41
CA LYS A 50 -0.95 5.74 -9.25
C LYS A 50 -1.49 5.19 -7.93
N ARG A 51 -2.75 4.75 -7.88
CA ARG A 51 -3.34 4.10 -6.68
C ARG A 51 -2.64 2.77 -6.38
N ASN A 52 -2.37 1.96 -7.40
CA ASN A 52 -1.68 0.68 -7.24
C ASN A 52 -0.23 0.88 -6.77
N ILE A 53 0.48 1.87 -7.29
CA ILE A 53 1.82 2.25 -6.81
C ILE A 53 1.75 2.72 -5.35
N LYS A 54 0.76 3.53 -4.97
CA LYS A 54 0.57 3.99 -3.59
C LYS A 54 0.23 2.84 -2.63
N LEU A 55 -0.67 1.95 -3.02
CA LEU A 55 -1.04 0.77 -2.24
C LEU A 55 0.13 -0.21 -2.11
N LEU A 56 0.91 -0.40 -3.18
CA LEU A 56 2.16 -1.13 -3.13
C LEU A 56 3.09 -0.46 -2.11
N GLN A 57 3.38 0.83 -2.23
CA GLN A 57 4.21 1.58 -1.27
C GLN A 57 3.76 1.44 0.19
N GLU A 58 2.45 1.45 0.47
CA GLU A 58 1.91 1.19 1.80
C GLU A 58 2.14 -0.27 2.26
N LYS A 59 2.02 -1.25 1.36
CA LYS A 59 2.43 -2.63 1.63
C LYS A 59 3.95 -2.76 1.79
N LEU A 60 4.77 -1.98 1.08
CA LEU A 60 6.23 -2.01 1.21
C LEU A 60 6.69 -1.45 2.55
N LYS A 61 6.00 -0.44 3.09
CA LYS A 61 6.23 0.07 4.45
C LYS A 61 6.07 -1.01 5.52
N LYS A 62 5.40 -2.12 5.20
CA LYS A 62 5.19 -3.26 6.11
C LYS A 62 6.41 -4.16 6.22
N TYR A 63 7.31 -4.18 5.24
CA TYR A 63 8.47 -5.07 5.24
C TYR A 63 9.69 -4.35 5.82
N GLU A 64 10.09 -4.75 7.02
CA GLU A 64 11.26 -4.19 7.69
C GLU A 64 12.55 -4.58 6.95
N GLY A 65 13.50 -3.65 6.87
CA GLY A 65 14.82 -3.91 6.29
C GLY A 65 14.88 -4.04 4.77
N VAL A 66 13.74 -3.93 4.06
CA VAL A 66 13.67 -3.98 2.60
C VAL A 66 13.37 -2.61 2.03
N ARG A 67 14.20 -2.15 1.08
CA ARG A 67 13.99 -0.88 0.35
C ARG A 67 13.91 -1.09 -1.15
N GLN A 68 13.10 -0.26 -1.81
CA GLN A 68 13.03 -0.21 -3.27
C GLN A 68 13.92 0.93 -3.79
N ARG A 69 14.75 0.63 -4.80
CA ARG A 69 15.52 1.65 -5.53
C ARG A 69 14.73 2.11 -6.78
N LYS A 70 15.11 3.26 -7.35
CA LYS A 70 14.48 3.81 -8.58
C LYS A 70 14.49 2.86 -9.79
N GLN A 71 15.39 1.87 -9.81
CA GLN A 71 15.48 0.84 -10.86
C GLN A 71 14.54 -0.36 -10.65
N GLY A 72 13.65 -0.32 -9.65
CA GLY A 72 12.72 -1.42 -9.36
C GLY A 72 13.37 -2.63 -8.67
N LYS A 73 14.68 -2.61 -8.41
CA LYS A 73 15.38 -3.62 -7.61
C LYS A 73 15.13 -3.41 -6.12
N TRP A 74 15.04 -4.52 -5.40
CA TRP A 74 14.86 -4.58 -3.95
C TRP A 74 16.20 -4.79 -3.27
N THR A 75 16.43 -4.13 -2.15
CA THR A 75 17.65 -4.31 -1.35
C THR A 75 17.27 -4.66 0.07
N ALA A 76 17.89 -5.69 0.64
CA ALA A 76 17.71 -6.06 2.04
C ALA A 76 18.98 -5.70 2.84
N GLU A 77 18.79 -5.08 4.01
CA GLU A 77 19.87 -4.78 4.96
C GLU A 77 19.42 -5.02 6.40
N VAL A 78 20.32 -5.51 7.25
CA VAL A 78 20.06 -5.73 8.69
C VAL A 78 20.89 -4.77 9.51
N ARG A 79 20.29 -4.23 10.57
CA ARG A 79 20.99 -3.48 11.62
C ARG A 79 21.41 -4.42 12.73
N VAL A 80 22.68 -4.34 13.12
CA VAL A 80 23.20 -5.05 14.29
C VAL A 80 22.72 -4.31 15.55
N LEU A 81 22.17 -5.03 16.53
CA LEU A 81 21.78 -4.44 17.80
C LEU A 81 23.03 -4.05 18.60
N GLY A 82 23.06 -2.84 19.16
CA GLY A 82 24.19 -2.35 19.95
C GLY A 82 25.32 -1.70 19.16
N THR A 83 25.28 -1.75 17.83
CA THR A 83 26.21 -0.98 16.98
C THR A 83 25.46 -0.07 16.01
N LYS A 84 26.19 0.84 15.35
CA LYS A 84 25.64 1.71 14.28
C LYS A 84 25.77 1.06 12.90
N ASP A 85 26.28 -0.16 12.85
CA ASP A 85 26.65 -0.81 11.61
C ASP A 85 25.46 -1.46 10.91
N ARG A 86 25.56 -1.56 9.59
CA ARG A 86 24.56 -2.19 8.74
C ARG A 86 25.23 -3.26 7.90
N ILE A 87 24.60 -4.42 7.87
CA ILE A 87 25.04 -5.54 7.04
C ILE A 87 24.16 -5.54 5.80
N TRP A 88 24.78 -5.36 4.65
CA TRP A 88 24.11 -5.49 3.37
C TRP A 88 23.97 -6.97 3.04
N ILE A 89 22.73 -7.46 2.94
CA ILE A 89 22.43 -8.87 2.67
C ILE A 89 22.53 -9.16 1.18
N GLY A 90 21.98 -8.25 0.35
CA GLY A 90 21.96 -8.42 -1.10
C GLY A 90 20.90 -7.59 -1.81
N THR A 91 20.74 -7.85 -3.10
CA THR A 91 19.73 -7.23 -3.97
C THR A 91 18.91 -8.30 -4.67
N PHE A 92 17.60 -8.10 -4.70
CA PHE A 92 16.62 -9.09 -5.13
C PHE A 92 15.65 -8.52 -6.17
N ASN A 93 15.01 -9.42 -6.90
CA ASN A 93 14.06 -9.05 -7.95
C ASN A 93 12.65 -8.85 -7.41
N THR A 94 12.30 -9.53 -6.32
CA THR A 94 10.99 -9.42 -5.66
C THR A 94 11.14 -8.96 -4.20
N ILE A 95 10.07 -8.38 -3.65
CA ILE A 95 10.04 -8.00 -2.24
C ILE A 95 9.97 -9.20 -1.31
N GLU A 96 9.28 -10.26 -1.73
CA GLU A 96 9.13 -11.49 -0.95
C GLU A 96 10.48 -12.17 -0.75
N GLU A 97 11.27 -12.28 -1.82
CA GLU A 97 12.63 -12.83 -1.77
C GLU A 97 13.55 -11.99 -0.86
N ALA A 98 13.50 -10.66 -1.00
CA ALA A 98 14.26 -9.75 -0.14
C ALA A 98 13.88 -9.88 1.34
N SER A 99 12.58 -9.99 1.61
CA SER A 99 12.05 -10.10 2.98
C SER A 99 12.39 -11.45 3.59
N LEU A 100 12.40 -12.52 2.80
CA LEU A 100 12.82 -13.85 3.23
C LEU A 100 14.31 -13.87 3.57
N ALA A 101 15.15 -13.26 2.73
CA ALA A 101 16.57 -13.16 2.99
C ALA A 101 16.84 -12.37 4.28
N TYR A 102 16.14 -11.26 4.49
CA TYR A 102 16.18 -10.48 5.73
C TYR A 102 15.79 -11.34 6.95
N ASP A 103 14.66 -12.03 6.90
CA ASP A 103 14.14 -12.86 7.99
C ASP A 103 15.13 -13.97 8.39
N LYS A 104 15.77 -14.63 7.41
CA LYS A 104 16.81 -15.63 7.66
C LYS A 104 18.00 -15.05 8.41
N THR A 105 18.56 -13.94 7.92
CA THR A 105 19.69 -13.28 8.59
C THR A 105 19.34 -12.77 9.98
N VAL A 106 18.13 -12.24 10.19
CA VAL A 106 17.71 -11.79 11.53
C VAL A 106 17.56 -12.97 12.49
N ASN A 107 16.99 -14.09 12.05
CA ASN A 107 16.89 -15.31 12.84
C ASN A 107 18.27 -15.88 13.20
N GLU A 108 19.22 -15.86 12.27
CA GLU A 108 20.61 -16.28 12.54
C GLU A 108 21.30 -15.35 13.55
N MET A 109 21.07 -14.04 13.46
CA MET A 109 21.72 -13.04 14.33
C MET A 109 21.11 -12.95 15.73
N LYS A 110 19.79 -13.06 15.85
CA LYS A 110 19.05 -12.86 17.12
C LYS A 110 18.57 -14.16 17.76
N GLY A 111 18.59 -15.27 17.02
CA GLY A 111 18.10 -16.58 17.46
C GLY A 111 16.67 -16.91 17.02
N ALA A 112 16.20 -18.12 17.35
CA ALA A 112 14.97 -18.74 16.82
C ALA A 112 13.63 -18.05 17.21
N TYR A 113 13.65 -17.04 18.07
CA TYR A 113 12.44 -16.43 18.65
C TYR A 113 12.10 -15.05 18.10
N THR A 114 12.58 -14.71 16.90
CA THR A 114 12.40 -13.35 16.38
C THR A 114 11.15 -13.18 15.52
N MET A 115 10.41 -12.11 15.81
CA MET A 115 9.33 -11.65 14.91
C MET A 115 9.96 -11.25 13.58
N THR A 116 9.56 -11.94 12.53
CA THR A 116 10.05 -11.80 11.17
C THR A 116 8.91 -11.38 10.24
N ASN A 117 9.23 -10.75 9.11
CA ASN A 117 8.25 -10.09 8.24
C ASN A 117 7.28 -11.09 7.58
N ILE A 118 7.78 -12.29 7.23
CA ILE A 118 7.04 -13.34 6.54
C ILE A 118 6.78 -14.52 7.47
N LEU A 119 7.79 -14.91 8.25
CA LEU A 119 7.67 -16.02 9.18
C LEU A 119 7.03 -15.51 10.48
N LYS A 120 5.73 -15.76 10.66
CA LYS A 120 5.14 -15.57 11.98
C LYS A 120 5.78 -16.61 12.92
N PRO A 121 6.37 -16.22 14.06
CA PRO A 121 6.77 -17.22 15.03
C PRO A 121 5.53 -18.05 15.41
N PRO A 122 5.69 -19.37 15.65
CA PRO A 122 4.57 -20.19 16.08
C PRO A 122 3.89 -19.53 17.29
N PRO A 123 2.55 -19.63 17.41
CA PRO A 123 1.85 -19.07 18.55
C PRO A 123 2.52 -19.54 19.83
N ARG A 124 2.79 -18.63 20.77
CA ARG A 124 3.27 -19.00 22.09
C ARG A 124 2.20 -19.89 22.70
N TYR A 125 2.42 -21.19 22.74
CA TYR A 125 1.69 -22.02 23.68
C TYR A 125 2.12 -21.52 25.07
N PRO A 126 1.19 -21.09 25.94
CA PRO A 126 1.57 -20.82 27.33
C PRO A 126 2.25 -22.08 27.86
N SER A 127 3.44 -21.92 28.43
CA SER A 127 4.12 -23.02 29.08
C SER A 127 3.15 -23.60 30.13
N PRO A 128 3.01 -24.93 30.26
CA PRO A 128 2.17 -25.55 31.28
C PRO A 128 2.45 -25.05 32.71
N THR A 129 3.62 -24.44 32.94
CA THR A 129 4.03 -23.87 34.24
C THR A 129 3.33 -22.56 34.61
N GLU A 130 2.71 -21.82 33.68
CA GLU A 130 2.05 -20.53 33.97
C GLU A 130 0.57 -20.65 34.37
N ILE A 131 -0.04 -21.85 34.25
CA ILE A 131 -1.49 -22.04 34.47
C ILE A 131 -1.85 -22.13 35.98
N ASN A 132 -0.86 -22.24 36.88
CA ASN A 132 -1.11 -22.64 38.26
C ASN A 132 -1.11 -21.52 39.32
N TYR A 133 -1.18 -20.24 38.95
CA TYR A 133 -1.11 -19.13 39.94
C TYR A 133 -2.30 -18.17 39.98
N MET A 134 -3.40 -18.41 39.27
CA MET A 134 -4.58 -17.50 39.33
C MET A 134 -5.92 -18.14 39.70
N ASN A 135 -5.95 -19.39 40.16
CA ASN A 135 -7.16 -19.96 40.78
C ASN A 135 -6.80 -20.67 42.09
N PRO A 136 -6.80 -20.01 43.26
CA PRO A 136 -7.07 -20.75 44.48
C PRO A 136 -8.48 -21.33 44.36
N PRO A 137 -8.69 -22.64 44.59
CA PRO A 137 -10.04 -23.19 44.68
C PRO A 137 -10.75 -22.55 45.88
N SER A 138 -11.55 -21.53 45.60
CA SER A 138 -12.60 -21.05 46.49
C SER A 138 -13.70 -22.11 46.53
N SER A 139 -13.56 -23.09 47.41
CA SER A 139 -14.70 -23.88 47.87
C SER A 139 -14.53 -24.23 49.34
N SER A 140 -14.90 -23.28 50.19
CA SER A 140 -15.53 -23.58 51.48
C SER A 140 -16.69 -24.53 51.22
N ILE A 141 -16.50 -25.80 51.57
CA ILE A 141 -17.60 -26.71 51.88
C ILE A 141 -17.21 -27.36 53.21
N ASP A 142 -17.49 -26.65 54.29
CA ASP A 142 -17.60 -27.25 55.62
C ASP A 142 -18.88 -28.08 55.64
N ASN A 143 -18.75 -29.35 55.26
CA ASN A 143 -19.76 -30.37 55.52
C ASN A 143 -19.14 -31.43 56.44
N ALA A 144 -19.08 -31.13 57.74
CA ALA A 144 -18.87 -32.13 58.78
C ALA A 144 -20.04 -32.07 59.77
N ARG A 145 -21.03 -32.93 59.51
CA ARG A 145 -22.01 -33.40 60.48
C ARG A 145 -21.62 -34.84 60.80
N ILE A 146 -21.17 -35.10 62.03
CA ILE A 146 -21.43 -36.24 62.92
C ILE A 146 -21.03 -35.78 64.32
#